data_AF-A0A349LMC9-F1
#
_entry.id   AF-A0A349LMC9-F1
#
_cell.length_a   1.000
_cell.length_b   1.000
_cell.length_c   1.000
_cell.angle_alpha   90.00
_cell.angle_beta   90.00
_cell.angle_gamma   90.00
#
_symmetry.space_group_name_H-M   'P 1'
#
loop_
_entity.id
_entity.type
_entity.pdbx_description
1 polymer ?
#
loop_
_entity_poly.entity_id
_entity_poly.type
_entity_poly.pdbx_seq_one_letter_code
_entity_poly.pdbx_strand_id
1 'polypeptide(L)'
;MWGALQILSWHKELMCNKEDTLIGWVSFPHIIFIETFAPVIELLGIISLWVCIVLSLLSYYSFFIYGLLMYAITGFYSWYAIAMNDHYISSLNSLKQILRLGAIGLIDPIDYRQRDAYWKMIGWWRWLRGTPIKW
;
A
#
# COMPACT_ATOMS: atom_id res chain seq x y z
N MET A 1 5.27 8.38 2.14
CA MET A 1 4.99 8.08 3.55
C MET A 1 5.42 9.15 4.54
N TRP A 2 6.69 9.57 4.57
CA TRP A 2 7.10 10.69 5.42
C TRP A 2 6.27 11.96 5.15
N GLY A 3 5.97 12.23 3.88
CA GLY A 3 5.07 13.32 3.46
C GLY A 3 3.65 13.21 4.03
N ALA A 4 3.06 12.00 4.09
CA ALA A 4 1.71 11.82 4.64
C ALA A 4 1.68 12.13 6.15
N LEU A 5 2.65 11.60 6.91
CA LEU A 5 2.85 11.90 8.32
C LEU A 5 3.13 13.39 8.59
N GLN A 6 3.90 14.04 7.72
CA GLN A 6 4.21 15.47 7.81
C GLN A 6 2.97 16.33 7.53
N ILE A 7 2.20 16.02 6.50
CA ILE A 7 0.94 16.72 6.16
C ILE A 7 -0.05 16.57 7.31
N LEU A 8 -0.22 15.36 7.85
CA LEU A 8 -1.00 15.07 9.04
C LEU A 8 -0.55 15.92 10.24
N SER A 9 0.76 16.08 10.42
CA SER A 9 1.31 16.85 11.53
C SER A 9 1.11 18.36 11.39
N TRP A 10 1.09 18.87 10.16
CA TRP A 10 0.82 20.29 9.87
C TRP A 10 -0.66 20.63 9.92
N HIS A 11 -1.54 19.70 9.55
CA HIS A 11 -2.97 19.91 9.48
C HIS A 11 -3.73 19.19 10.61
N LYS A 12 -3.12 19.05 11.79
CA LYS A 12 -3.76 18.42 12.96
C LYS A 12 -5.07 19.10 13.37
N GLU A 13 -5.22 20.38 13.05
CA GLU A 13 -6.41 21.18 13.34
C GLU A 13 -7.63 20.76 12.50
N LEU A 14 -7.43 20.03 11.39
CA LEU A 14 -8.52 19.43 10.62
C LEU A 14 -9.10 18.18 11.30
N MET A 15 -8.40 17.62 12.29
CA MET A 15 -8.86 16.44 13.02
C MET A 15 -10.08 16.81 13.87
N CYS A 16 -11.22 16.20 13.58
CA CYS A 16 -12.49 16.48 14.23
C CYS A 16 -12.99 17.93 14.09
N ASN A 17 -12.59 18.64 13.02
CA ASN A 17 -13.21 19.94 12.73
C ASN A 17 -14.70 19.75 12.39
N LYS A 18 -15.56 20.61 12.93
CA LYS A 18 -17.02 20.58 12.73
C LYS A 18 -17.43 21.23 11.42
N GLU A 19 -16.61 22.13 10.87
CA GLU A 19 -16.92 22.85 9.63
C GLU A 19 -16.84 21.93 8.41
N ASP A 20 -15.79 21.09 8.32
CA ASP A 20 -15.61 20.09 7.26
C ASP A 20 -15.75 18.67 7.80
N THR A 21 -16.99 18.29 8.13
CA THR A 21 -17.28 17.03 8.81
C THR A 21 -16.81 15.80 8.00
N LEU A 22 -16.95 15.80 6.67
CA LEU A 22 -16.52 14.69 5.81
C LEU A 22 -14.99 14.50 5.82
N ILE A 23 -14.24 15.59 5.63
CA ILE A 23 -12.78 15.54 5.54
C ILE A 23 -12.18 15.23 6.92
N GLY A 24 -12.70 15.87 7.97
CA GLY A 24 -12.21 15.72 9.34
C GLY A 24 -12.55 14.38 9.99
N TRP A 25 -13.72 13.79 9.71
CA TRP A 25 -14.14 12.53 10.35
C TRP A 25 -13.94 11.27 9.49
N VAL A 26 -13.85 11.38 8.16
CA VAL A 26 -13.71 10.20 7.28
C VAL A 26 -12.31 10.12 6.69
N SER A 27 -11.90 11.17 5.97
CA SER A 27 -10.61 11.16 5.27
C SER A 27 -9.43 11.17 6.25
N PHE A 28 -9.48 11.99 7.30
CA PHE A 28 -8.38 12.12 8.25
C PHE A 28 -8.10 10.81 9.01
N PRO A 29 -9.09 10.12 9.60
CA PRO A 29 -8.85 8.83 10.24
C PRO A 29 -8.42 7.75 9.25
N HIS A 30 -8.93 7.76 8.02
CA HIS A 30 -8.50 6.82 6.99
C HIS A 30 -6.99 6.95 6.69
N ILE A 31 -6.48 8.16 6.49
CA ILE A 31 -5.04 8.39 6.23
C ILE A 31 -4.18 7.94 7.43
N ILE A 32 -4.69 8.12 8.66
CA ILE A 32 -4.00 7.62 9.86
C ILE A 32 -4.04 6.09 9.89
N PHE A 33 -5.20 5.47 9.99
CA PHE A 33 -5.32 4.04 10.29
C PHE A 33 -5.01 3.13 9.10
N ILE A 34 -5.28 3.56 7.88
CA ILE A 34 -5.02 2.75 6.69
C ILE A 34 -3.66 3.10 6.15
N GLU A 35 -3.45 4.36 5.74
CA GLU A 35 -2.23 4.72 5.02
C GLU A 35 -0.99 4.69 5.93
N THR A 36 -1.06 5.26 7.13
CA THR A 36 0.10 5.33 8.04
C THR A 36 0.45 3.99 8.67
N PHE A 37 -0.54 3.16 9.01
CA PHE A 37 -0.31 1.84 9.63
C PHE A 37 -0.13 0.69 8.63
N ALA A 38 -0.50 0.86 7.36
CA ALA A 38 -0.26 -0.13 6.29
C ALA A 38 1.13 -0.81 6.34
N PRO A 39 2.26 -0.08 6.40
CA PRO A 39 3.60 -0.70 6.37
C PRO A 39 3.90 -1.52 7.63
N VAL A 40 3.33 -1.13 8.78
CA VAL A 40 3.48 -1.86 10.03
C VAL A 40 2.74 -3.20 9.90
N ILE A 41 1.52 -3.19 9.37
CA ILE A 41 0.71 -4.39 9.14
C ILE A 41 1.37 -5.29 8.08
N GLU A 42 1.88 -4.73 6.99
CA GLU A 42 2.57 -5.50 5.93
C GLU A 42 3.82 -6.21 6.48
N LEU A 43 4.65 -5.51 7.27
CA LEU A 43 5.83 -6.12 7.89
C LEU A 43 5.47 -7.19 8.92
N LEU A 44 4.47 -6.93 9.77
CA LEU A 44 3.97 -7.94 10.72
C LEU A 44 3.44 -9.17 9.98
N GLY A 45 2.74 -8.98 8.86
CA GLY A 45 2.29 -10.06 7.98
C GLY A 45 3.45 -10.90 7.47
N ILE A 46 4.50 -10.27 6.93
CA ILE A 46 5.71 -10.96 6.45
C ILE A 46 6.40 -11.71 7.59
N ILE A 47 6.60 -11.08 8.75
CA ILE A 47 7.22 -11.71 9.92
C ILE A 47 6.40 -12.92 10.38
N SER A 48 5.07 -12.79 10.46
CA SER A 48 4.19 -13.89 10.87
C SER A 48 4.29 -15.08 9.92
N LEU A 49 4.41 -14.83 8.62
CA LEU A 49 4.57 -15.86 7.60
C LEU A 49 5.90 -16.61 7.79
N TRP A 50 7.00 -15.88 8.02
CA TRP A 50 8.30 -16.48 8.33
C TRP A 50 8.27 -17.31 9.61
N VAL A 51 7.63 -16.81 10.67
CA VAL A 51 7.47 -17.55 11.93
C VAL A 51 6.69 -18.85 11.72
N CYS A 52 5.60 -18.81 10.97
CA CYS A 52 4.82 -20.01 10.63
C CYS A 52 5.62 -21.05 9.83
N ILE A 53 6.52 -20.60 8.94
CA ILE A 53 7.42 -21.49 8.17
C ILE A 53 8.41 -22.18 9.12
N VAL A 54 9.09 -21.40 9.99
CA VAL A 54 10.10 -21.95 10.92
C VAL A 54 9.47 -22.95 11.90
N LEU A 55 8.26 -22.65 12.38
CA LEU A 55 7.52 -23.52 13.29
C LEU A 55 6.82 -24.69 12.58
N SER A 56 6.95 -24.82 11.25
CA SER A 56 6.27 -25.83 10.43
C SER A 56 4.74 -25.87 10.64
N LEU A 57 4.14 -24.72 10.96
CA LEU A 57 2.70 -24.56 11.15
C LEU A 57 1.95 -24.39 9.81
N LEU A 58 2.69 -24.28 8.72
CA LEU A 58 2.15 -23.95 7.41
C LEU A 58 1.84 -25.20 6.59
N SER A 59 0.58 -25.37 6.19
CA SER A 59 0.22 -26.32 5.14
C SER A 59 0.61 -25.77 3.78
N TYR A 60 1.43 -26.51 3.02
CA TYR A 60 1.84 -26.11 1.68
C TYR A 60 0.66 -25.88 0.74
N TYR A 61 -0.37 -26.73 0.81
CA TYR A 61 -1.58 -26.58 -0.02
C TYR A 61 -2.30 -25.26 0.26
N SER A 62 -2.52 -24.94 1.53
CA SER A 62 -3.16 -23.69 1.93
C SER A 62 -2.33 -22.49 1.51
N PHE A 63 -1.01 -22.53 1.68
CA PHE A 63 -0.11 -21.47 1.25
C PHE A 63 -0.24 -21.15 -0.24
N PHE A 64 -0.23 -22.17 -1.11
CA PHE A 64 -0.36 -21.96 -2.55
C PHE A 64 -1.75 -21.45 -2.95
N ILE A 65 -2.82 -22.00 -2.38
CA ILE A 65 -4.19 -21.57 -2.71
C ILE A 65 -4.42 -20.12 -2.30
N TYR A 66 -4.10 -19.76 -1.05
CA TYR A 66 -4.26 -18.39 -0.56
C TYR A 66 -3.29 -17.42 -1.24
N GLY A 67 -2.05 -17.84 -1.48
CA GLY A 67 -1.06 -17.03 -2.20
C GLY A 67 -1.52 -16.70 -3.62
N LEU A 68 -2.01 -17.70 -4.37
CA LEU A 68 -2.55 -17.51 -5.71
C LEU A 68 -3.79 -16.62 -5.71
N LEU A 69 -4.70 -16.81 -4.76
CA LEU A 69 -5.90 -15.98 -4.61
C LEU A 69 -5.53 -14.51 -4.38
N MET A 70 -4.63 -14.24 -3.43
CA MET A 70 -4.18 -12.87 -3.13
C MET A 70 -3.46 -12.23 -4.31
N TYR A 71 -2.63 -13.01 -5.02
CA TYR A 71 -1.98 -12.57 -6.24
C TYR A 71 -3.00 -12.19 -7.33
N ALA A 72 -4.01 -13.04 -7.56
CA ALA A 72 -5.05 -12.79 -8.56
C ALA A 72 -5.89 -11.54 -8.22
N ILE A 73 -6.28 -11.36 -6.95
CA ILE A 73 -7.02 -10.17 -6.50
C ILE A 73 -6.19 -8.91 -6.69
N THR A 74 -4.90 -8.94 -6.33
CA THR A 74 -4.01 -7.78 -6.48
C THR A 74 -3.80 -7.43 -7.96
N GLY A 75 -3.56 -8.43 -8.80
CA GLY A 75 -3.45 -8.26 -10.24
C GLY A 75 -4.71 -7.69 -10.87
N PHE A 76 -5.88 -8.19 -10.47
CA PHE A 76 -7.17 -7.68 -10.92
C PHE A 76 -7.38 -6.21 -10.53
N TYR A 77 -7.01 -5.82 -9.30
CA TYR A 77 -7.10 -4.44 -8.86
C TYR A 77 -6.19 -3.50 -9.67
N SER A 78 -4.98 -3.95 -10.01
CA SER A 78 -4.06 -3.20 -10.88
C SER A 78 -4.66 -3.01 -12.28
N TRP A 79 -5.23 -4.06 -12.88
CA TRP A 79 -5.89 -3.96 -14.18
C TRP A 79 -7.14 -3.09 -14.14
N TYR A 80 -7.94 -3.19 -13.08
CA TYR A 80 -9.10 -2.33 -12.87
C TYR A 80 -8.70 -0.86 -12.78
N ALA A 81 -7.62 -0.53 -12.07
CA ALA A 81 -7.10 0.83 -12.00
C ALA A 81 -6.66 1.35 -13.38
N ILE A 82 -6.00 0.51 -14.20
CA ILE A 82 -5.63 0.87 -15.58
C ILE A 82 -6.87 1.11 -16.45
N ALA A 83 -7.86 0.21 -16.38
CA ALA A 83 -9.10 0.33 -17.15
C ALA A 83 -9.91 1.57 -16.76
N MET A 84 -10.00 1.86 -15.46
CA MET A 84 -10.64 3.07 -14.96
C MET A 84 -9.89 4.32 -15.42
N ASN A 85 -8.56 4.32 -15.34
CA ASN A 85 -7.74 5.46 -15.75
C ASN A 85 -7.91 5.81 -17.24
N ASP A 86 -8.02 4.81 -18.11
CA ASP A 86 -8.26 5.02 -19.55
C ASP A 86 -9.60 5.74 -19.82
N HIS A 87 -10.61 5.51 -18.98
CA HIS A 87 -11.92 6.17 -19.10
C HIS A 87 -11.89 7.66 -18.69
N TYR A 88 -11.03 8.05 -17.74
CA TYR A 88 -10.96 9.45 -17.25
C TYR A 88 -9.84 10.26 -17.89
N ILE A 89 -8.75 9.61 -18.27
CA ILE A 89 -7.55 10.23 -18.84
C ILE A 89 -7.22 9.42 -20.09
N SER A 90 -7.52 9.97 -21.28
CA SER A 90 -7.23 9.37 -22.59
C SER A 90 -5.73 9.34 -22.93
N SER A 91 -4.92 8.81 -22.01
CA SER A 91 -3.46 8.77 -22.08
C SER A 91 -2.94 7.52 -22.79
N LEU A 92 -3.74 6.46 -22.94
CA LEU A 92 -3.28 5.17 -23.46
C LEU A 92 -3.80 4.95 -24.89
N ASN A 93 -3.00 5.38 -25.87
CA ASN A 93 -3.39 5.33 -27.28
C ASN A 93 -3.26 3.94 -27.94
N SER A 94 -2.80 2.90 -27.21
CA SER A 94 -2.54 1.57 -27.80
C SER A 94 -2.81 0.40 -26.86
N LEU A 95 -3.55 -0.60 -27.36
CA LEU A 95 -3.83 -1.88 -26.68
C LEU A 95 -2.54 -2.62 -26.25
N LYS A 96 -1.45 -2.47 -27.03
CA LYS A 96 -0.13 -3.03 -26.68
C LYS A 96 0.46 -2.40 -25.42
N GLN A 97 0.22 -1.10 -25.19
CA GLN A 97 0.65 -0.42 -23.97
C GLN A 97 -0.16 -0.91 -22.77
N ILE A 98 -1.47 -1.05 -22.91
CA ILE A 98 -2.37 -1.57 -21.86
C ILE A 98 -1.93 -2.97 -21.43
N LEU A 99 -1.70 -3.89 -22.37
CA LEU A 99 -1.24 -5.24 -22.06
C LEU A 99 0.17 -5.26 -21.43
N ARG A 100 1.07 -4.38 -21.88
CA ARG A 100 2.41 -4.28 -21.30
C ARG A 100 2.37 -3.75 -19.86
N LEU A 101 1.56 -2.72 -19.60
CA LEU A 101 1.34 -2.20 -18.25
C LEU A 101 0.66 -3.24 -17.35
N GLY A 102 -0.34 -3.95 -17.87
CA GLY A 102 -1.00 -5.02 -17.15
C GLY A 102 -0.06 -6.17 -16.78
N ALA A 103 0.85 -6.56 -17.68
CA ALA A 103 1.87 -7.56 -17.40
C ALA A 103 2.88 -7.10 -16.34
N ILE A 104 3.28 -5.83 -16.37
CA ILE A 104 4.15 -5.25 -15.33
C ILE A 104 3.42 -5.19 -13.98
N GLY A 105 2.14 -4.80 -13.98
CA GLY A 105 1.30 -4.76 -12.78
C GLY A 105 1.07 -6.13 -12.11
N LEU A 106 1.26 -7.23 -12.84
CA LEU A 106 1.27 -8.58 -12.28
C LEU A 106 2.59 -8.94 -11.61
N ILE A 107 3.71 -8.37 -12.05
CA ILE A 107 5.04 -8.62 -11.44
C ILE A 107 5.20 -7.79 -10.16
N ASP A 108 4.60 -6.61 -10.13
CA ASP A 108 4.68 -5.62 -9.05
C ASP A 108 4.44 -6.18 -7.62
N PRO A 109 3.42 -7.03 -7.37
CA PRO A 109 3.11 -7.53 -6.04
C PRO A 109 4.16 -8.46 -5.45
N ILE A 110 4.99 -9.09 -6.29
CA ILE A 110 5.96 -10.11 -5.87
C ILE A 110 7.16 -9.45 -5.19
N ASP A 111 7.67 -8.38 -5.79
CA ASP A 111 9.02 -7.90 -5.49
C ASP A 111 9.04 -6.41 -5.14
N TYR A 112 8.32 -5.59 -5.90
CA TYR A 112 8.27 -4.15 -5.66
C TYR A 112 7.53 -3.81 -4.37
N ARG A 113 6.39 -4.47 -4.11
CA ARG A 113 5.55 -4.17 -2.94
C ARG A 113 6.25 -4.43 -1.60
N GLN A 114 7.03 -5.51 -1.50
CA GLN A 114 7.79 -5.83 -0.29
C GLN A 114 8.90 -4.81 -0.04
N ARG A 115 9.59 -4.36 -1.10
CA ARG A 115 10.58 -3.29 -0.99
C ARG A 115 9.94 -1.98 -0.59
N ASP A 116 8.85 -1.58 -1.26
CA ASP A 116 8.14 -0.34 -0.94
C ASP A 116 7.72 -0.32 0.54
N ALA A 117 7.18 -1.41 1.08
CA ALA A 117 6.86 -1.55 2.51
C ALA A 117 8.08 -1.30 3.43
N TYR A 118 9.25 -1.79 3.06
CA TYR A 118 10.50 -1.55 3.79
C TYR A 118 10.92 -0.07 3.77
N TRP A 119 10.92 0.58 2.61
CA TRP A 119 11.24 2.01 2.50
C TRP A 119 10.25 2.89 3.27
N LYS A 120 8.97 2.54 3.17
CA LYS A 120 7.86 3.11 3.92
C LYS A 120 8.09 3.03 5.44
N MET A 121 8.52 1.88 5.94
CA MET A 121 8.87 1.69 7.35
C MET A 121 10.09 2.52 7.77
N ILE A 122 11.11 2.64 6.93
CA ILE A 122 12.26 3.54 7.21
C ILE A 122 11.78 4.98 7.38
N GLY A 123 10.90 5.45 6.50
CA GLY A 123 10.29 6.77 6.60
C GLY A 123 9.52 6.95 7.91
N TRP A 124 8.70 5.96 8.27
CA TRP A 124 7.93 5.94 9.52
C TRP A 124 8.84 6.01 10.76
N TRP A 125 9.91 5.21 10.78
CA TRP A 125 10.87 5.17 11.88
C TRP A 125 11.73 6.43 11.98
N ARG A 126 12.10 7.06 10.85
CA ARG A 126 12.80 8.36 10.82
C ARG A 126 11.92 9.49 11.33
N TRP A 127 10.62 9.47 11.02
CA TRP A 127 9.65 10.43 11.53
C TRP A 127 9.55 10.37 13.06
N LEU A 128 9.42 9.18 13.63
CA LEU A 128 9.39 9.00 15.09
C LEU A 128 10.64 9.51 15.80
N ARG A 129 11.81 9.39 15.16
CA ARG A 129 13.08 9.86 15.73
C ARG A 129 13.35 11.35 15.48
N GLY A 130 12.45 12.06 14.81
CA GLY A 130 12.62 13.48 14.48
C GLY A 130 13.83 13.76 13.58
N THR A 131 14.39 12.74 12.91
CA THR A 131 15.56 12.92 12.06
C THR A 131 15.17 13.58 10.73
N PRO A 132 15.73 14.75 10.38
CA PRO A 132 15.44 15.39 9.11
C PRO A 132 15.99 14.55 7.94
N ILE A 133 15.23 14.46 6.85
CA ILE A 133 15.69 13.84 5.61
C ILE A 133 16.77 14.74 5.01
N LYS A 134 18.02 14.27 5.00
CA LYS A 134 19.04 14.79 4.09
C LYS A 134 18.79 14.19 2.72
N TRP A 135 18.46 15.06 1.78
CA TRP A 135 18.38 14.75 0.36
C TRP A 135 19.77 14.47 -0.20
#